data_AF-A0A969V4A2-F1
#
_entry.id   AF-A0A969V4A2-F1
#
_cell.length_a   1.000
_cell.length_b   1.000
_cell.length_c   1.000
_cell.angle_alpha   90.00
_cell.angle_beta   90.00
_cell.angle_gamma   90.00
#
_symmetry.space_group_name_H-M   'P 1'
#
loop_
_entity.id
_entity.type
_entity.pdbx_description
1 polymer ?
#
loop_
_entity_poly.entity_id
_entity_poly.type
_entity_poly.pdbx_seq_one_letter_code
_entity_poly.pdbx_strand_id
1 'polypeptide(L)'
;MSLFKSQKPSIIQWLHKNLFNNWYNSLLTVVCLWLLFFGTKGILTWVLTQAKWQVVTANLSLFLLVVFPQELYWRLWLALFIILALAGV
;
A
#
# COMPACT_ATOMS: atom_id res chain seq x y z
N MET A 1 42.71 -20.62 -17.95
CA MET A 1 41.61 -20.52 -16.98
C MET A 1 41.39 -19.04 -16.65
N SER A 2 40.78 -18.28 -17.56
CA SER A 2 40.52 -16.85 -17.34
C SER A 2 39.38 -16.71 -16.33
N LEU A 3 39.69 -16.10 -15.18
CA LEU A 3 38.73 -15.79 -14.14
C LEU A 3 37.68 -14.81 -14.69
N PHE A 4 36.48 -15.31 -14.99
CA PHE A 4 35.31 -14.49 -15.28
C PHE A 4 34.98 -13.63 -14.07
N LYS A 5 35.51 -12.41 -14.03
CA LYS A 5 35.15 -11.42 -13.02
C LYS A 5 33.75 -10.91 -13.34
N SER A 6 32.73 -11.49 -12.70
CA SER A 6 31.36 -11.00 -12.78
C SER A 6 31.27 -9.63 -12.09
N GLN A 7 31.55 -8.56 -12.84
CA GLN A 7 31.42 -7.19 -12.37
C GLN A 7 29.93 -6.87 -12.29
N LYS A 8 29.40 -6.77 -11.06
CA LYS A 8 28.04 -6.28 -10.84
C LYS A 8 27.97 -4.85 -11.38
N PRO A 9 27.01 -4.52 -12.27
CA PRO A 9 26.90 -3.17 -12.81
C PRO A 9 26.65 -2.20 -11.66
N SER A 10 27.29 -1.03 -11.72
CA SER A 10 26.96 0.08 -10.81
C SER A 10 25.51 0.50 -11.03
N ILE A 11 24.85 1.01 -9.98
CA ILE A 11 23.45 1.47 -10.02
C ILE A 11 23.23 2.46 -11.18
N ILE A 12 24.21 3.33 -11.43
CA ILE A 12 24.18 4.33 -12.53
C ILE A 12 24.24 3.64 -13.90
N GLN A 13 25.07 2.61 -14.06
CA GLN A 13 25.15 1.85 -15.31
C GLN A 13 23.87 1.08 -15.58
N TRP A 14 23.24 0.54 -14.52
CA TRP A 14 21.94 -0.11 -14.62
C TRP A 14 20.84 0.89 -15.00
N LEU A 15 20.80 2.06 -14.36
CA LEU A 15 19.85 3.15 -14.67
C LEU A 15 19.95 3.58 -16.12
N HIS A 16 21.16 3.87 -16.60
CA HIS A 16 21.37 4.28 -17.98
C HIS A 16 20.93 3.19 -18.97
N LYS A 17 21.28 1.93 -18.70
CA LYS A 17 20.93 0.80 -19.57
C LYS A 17 19.43 0.49 -19.63
N ASN A 18 18.68 0.72 -18.54
CA ASN A 18 17.27 0.34 -18.48
C ASN A 18 16.32 1.52 -18.74
N LEU A 19 16.62 2.71 -18.23
CA LEU A 19 15.73 3.86 -18.27
C LEU A 19 16.13 4.89 -19.35
N PHE A 20 17.43 5.06 -19.61
CA PHE A 20 17.94 6.10 -20.52
C PHE A 20 18.65 5.52 -21.76
N ASN A 21 18.32 4.30 -22.15
CA ASN A 21 19.03 3.59 -23.23
C ASN A 21 18.84 4.21 -24.62
N ASN A 22 17.76 4.97 -24.82
CA ASN A 22 17.46 5.66 -26.07
C ASN A 22 16.75 6.99 -25.78
N TRP A 23 16.67 7.88 -26.78
CA TRP A 23 16.08 9.21 -26.65
C TRP A 23 14.58 9.13 -26.28
N TYR A 24 13.83 8.19 -26.87
CA TYR A 24 12.41 8.01 -26.55
C TYR A 24 12.20 7.49 -25.12
N ASN A 25 13.06 6.57 -24.65
CA ASN A 25 13.02 6.07 -23.28
C ASN A 25 13.39 7.19 -22.28
N SER A 26 14.32 8.06 -22.66
CA SER A 26 14.69 9.22 -21.84
C SER A 26 13.52 10.20 -21.72
N LEU A 27 12.85 10.52 -22.83
CA LEU A 27 11.65 11.36 -22.83
C LEU A 27 10.51 10.73 -22.00
N LEU A 28 10.24 9.44 -22.21
CA LEU A 28 9.21 8.71 -21.47
C LEU A 28 9.51 8.70 -19.97
N THR A 29 10.78 8.49 -19.58
CA THR A 29 11.20 8.53 -18.19
C THR A 29 10.96 9.90 -17.56
N VAL A 30 11.30 10.99 -18.27
CA VAL A 30 11.03 12.36 -17.80
C VAL A 30 9.53 12.60 -17.63
N VAL A 31 8.70 12.19 -18.59
CA VAL A 31 7.24 12.33 -18.50
C VAL A 31 6.68 11.52 -17.33
N CYS A 32 7.13 10.29 -17.14
CA CYS A 32 6.72 9.46 -15.99
C CYS A 32 7.12 10.12 -14.66
N LEU A 33 8.35 10.63 -14.54
CA LEU A 33 8.79 11.34 -13.34
C LEU A 33 7.95 12.59 -13.07
N TRP A 34 7.59 13.33 -14.12
CA TRP A 34 6.72 14.49 -14.02
C TRP A 34 5.33 14.09 -13.52
N LEU A 35 4.69 13.09 -14.12
CA LEU A 35 3.39 12.59 -13.68
C LEU A 35 3.42 12.07 -12.24
N LEU A 36 4.46 11.31 -11.87
CA LEU A 36 4.64 10.82 -10.51
C LEU A 36 4.79 11.97 -9.52
N PHE A 37 5.54 13.02 -9.86
CA PHE A 37 5.72 14.19 -9.00
C PHE A 37 4.40 14.91 -8.75
N PHE A 38 3.65 15.23 -9.81
CA PHE A 38 2.36 15.91 -9.70
C PHE A 38 1.31 15.04 -8.99
N GLY A 39 1.21 13.76 -9.34
CA GLY A 39 0.30 12.81 -8.70
C GLY A 39 0.59 12.64 -7.21
N THR A 40 1.87 12.45 -6.86
CA THR A 40 2.31 12.31 -5.46
C THR A 40 2.01 13.59 -4.68
N LYS A 41 2.32 14.77 -5.22
CA LYS A 41 1.99 16.05 -4.57
C LYS A 41 0.48 16.18 -4.32
N GLY A 42 -0.35 15.85 -5.32
CA GLY A 42 -1.80 15.87 -5.21
C GLY A 42 -2.32 14.93 -4.13
N ILE A 43 -1.85 13.67 -4.14
CA ILE A 43 -2.21 12.66 -3.15
C ILE A 43 -1.78 13.09 -1.74
N LEU A 44 -0.53 13.54 -1.54
CA LEU A 44 -0.07 14.00 -0.23
C LEU A 44 -0.89 15.19 0.27
N THR A 45 -1.18 16.16 -0.60
CA THR A 45 -1.99 17.33 -0.22
C THR A 45 -3.39 16.88 0.22
N TRP A 46 -4.00 15.97 -0.53
CA TRP A 46 -5.31 15.41 -0.19
C TRP A 46 -5.25 14.65 1.14
N VAL A 47 -4.31 13.71 1.30
CA VAL A 47 -4.11 12.89 2.51
C VAL A 47 -3.92 13.78 3.74
N LEU A 48 -3.13 14.84 3.65
CA LEU A 48 -2.75 15.65 4.81
C LEU A 48 -3.74 16.77 5.12
N THR A 49 -4.46 17.31 4.12
CA THR A 49 -5.26 18.54 4.30
C THR A 49 -6.76 18.36 4.07
N GLN A 50 -7.15 17.48 3.14
CA GLN A 50 -8.55 17.35 2.71
C GLN A 50 -9.21 16.08 3.23
N ALA A 51 -8.43 15.02 3.46
CA ALA A 51 -8.94 13.73 3.87
C ALA A 51 -9.53 13.79 5.29
N LYS A 52 -10.82 13.47 5.40
CA LYS A 52 -11.56 13.41 6.66
C LYS A 52 -11.35 12.07 7.36
N TRP A 53 -10.15 11.86 7.90
CA TRP A 53 -9.76 10.63 8.60
C TRP A 53 -10.69 10.24 9.75
N GLN A 54 -11.38 11.21 10.35
CA GLN A 54 -12.35 10.98 11.42
C GLN A 54 -13.51 10.07 10.99
N VAL A 55 -13.91 10.07 9.71
CA VAL A 55 -14.97 9.16 9.22
C VAL A 55 -14.48 7.72 9.23
N VAL A 56 -13.21 7.49 8.88
CA VAL A 56 -12.60 6.16 8.89
C VAL A 56 -12.53 5.64 10.32
N THR A 57 -12.01 6.44 11.26
CA THR A 57 -11.87 6.03 12.67
C THR A 57 -13.22 5.86 13.37
N ALA A 58 -14.18 6.76 13.14
CA ALA A 58 -15.52 6.69 13.73
C ALA A 58 -16.37 5.53 13.18
N ASN A 59 -16.05 5.02 11.99
CA ASN A 59 -16.78 3.94 11.33
C ASN A 59 -15.89 2.73 11.03
N LEU A 60 -14.81 2.53 11.80
CA LEU A 60 -13.94 1.34 11.64
C LEU A 60 -14.74 0.04 11.74
N SER A 61 -15.76 0.04 12.58
CA SER A 61 -16.73 -1.06 12.68
C SER A 61 -17.38 -1.35 11.34
N LEU A 62 -17.83 -0.36 10.56
CA LEU A 62 -18.42 -0.56 9.23
C LEU A 62 -17.39 -1.03 8.18
N PHE A 63 -16.12 -0.62 8.30
CA PHE A 63 -15.05 -1.02 7.38
C PHE A 63 -14.54 -2.44 7.62
N LEU A 64 -14.47 -2.87 8.89
CA LEU A 64 -13.90 -4.16 9.28
C LEU A 64 -14.96 -5.23 9.51
N LEU A 65 -16.15 -4.83 9.92
CA LEU A 65 -17.30 -5.68 10.13
C LEU A 65 -18.37 -5.16 9.18
N VAL A 66 -18.65 -5.88 8.10
CA VAL A 66 -19.79 -5.60 7.22
C VAL A 66 -21.03 -5.43 8.11
N VAL A 67 -21.41 -4.18 8.34
CA VAL A 67 -22.51 -3.68 9.19
C VAL A 67 -23.03 -4.71 10.20
N PHE A 68 -22.39 -4.85 11.36
CA PHE A 68 -22.95 -5.71 12.42
C PHE A 68 -23.99 -4.91 13.22
N PRO A 69 -25.30 -5.18 13.09
CA PRO A 69 -26.33 -4.48 13.83
C PRO A 69 -26.11 -4.69 15.33
N GLN A 70 -26.24 -3.63 16.14
CA GLN A 70 -26.06 -3.73 17.59
C GLN A 70 -26.98 -4.79 18.22
N GLU A 71 -28.14 -5.02 17.62
CA GLU A 71 -29.14 -6.01 18.02
C GLU A 71 -28.63 -7.46 17.92
N LEU A 72 -27.56 -7.72 17.17
CA LEU A 72 -26.98 -9.05 17.00
C LEU A 72 -25.74 -9.29 17.88
N TYR A 73 -25.32 -8.31 18.70
CA TYR A 73 -24.15 -8.45 19.59
C TYR A 73 -24.25 -9.63 20.57
N TRP A 74 -25.46 -10.05 20.96
CA TRP A 74 -25.64 -11.22 21.81
C TRP A 74 -25.10 -12.51 21.17
N ARG A 75 -25.11 -12.62 19.82
CA ARG A 75 -24.56 -13.77 19.10
C ARG A 75 -23.04 -13.85 19.23
N LEU A 76 -22.36 -12.71 19.29
CA LEU A 76 -20.91 -12.65 19.50
C LEU A 76 -20.56 -13.17 20.90
N TRP A 77 -21.30 -12.73 21.93
CA TRP A 77 -21.13 -13.22 23.29
C TRP A 77 -21.45 -14.72 23.41
N LEU A 78 -22.51 -15.19 22.76
CA LEU A 78 -22.89 -16.61 22.79
C LEU A 78 -21.83 -17.47 22.09
N ALA A 79 -21.32 -17.04 20.92
CA ALA A 79 -20.22 -17.71 20.24
C ALA A 79 -18.96 -17.76 21.12
N LEU A 80 -18.64 -16.66 21.81
CA LEU A 80 -17.50 -16.57 22.72
C LEU A 80 -17.66 -17.53 23.92
N PHE A 81 -18.86 -17.61 24.51
CA PHE A 81 -19.20 -18.59 25.54
C PHE A 81 -19.06 -20.03 25.07
N ILE A 82 -19.54 -20.35 23.87
CA ILE A 82 -19.39 -21.69 23.27
C ILE A 82 -17.91 -22.03 23.10
N ILE A 83 -17.11 -21.09 22.59
CA ILE A 83 -15.66 -21.28 22.40
C ILE A 83 -14.97 -21.51 23.75
N LEU A 84 -15.26 -20.71 24.79
CA LEU A 84 -14.66 -20.89 26.11
C LEU A 84 -15.06 -22.23 26.74
N ALA A 85 -16.34 -22.57 26.67
CA ALA A 85 -16.85 -23.85 27.17
C ALA A 85 -16.21 -25.06 26.47
N LEU A 86 -16.02 -24.98 25.14
CA LEU A 86 -15.32 -26.01 24.36
C LEU A 86 -13.81 -26.01 24.60
N ALA A 87 -13.21 -24.84 24.87
CA ALA A 87 -11.79 -24.71 25.22
C ALA A 87 -11.49 -25.21 26.64
N GLY A 88 -12.51 -25.42 27.47
CA GLY A 88 -12.37 -25.89 28.86
C GLY A 88 -11.94 -24.81 29.84
N VAL A 89 -12.21 -23.53 29.52
CA VAL A 89 -12.00 -22.35 30.38
C VAL A 89 -13.29 -21.96 31.07
#